data_AF-A0A8S3BVA9-F1
#
_entry.id   AF-A0A8S3BVA9-F1
#
_cell.length_a   1.000
_cell.length_b   1.000
_cell.length_c   1.000
_cell.angle_alpha   90.00
_cell.angle_beta   90.00
_cell.angle_gamma   90.00
#
_symmetry.space_group_name_H-M   'P 1'
#
loop_
_entity.id
_entity.type
_entity.pdbx_description
1 polymer ?
#
loop_
_entity_poly.entity_id
_entity_poly.type
_entity_poly.pdbx_seq_one_letter_code
_entity_poly.pdbx_strand_id
1 'polypeptide(L)'
;IIYVDGKKQEIVSCDKCKQLMAYRARDGTNSLARHIRSCKNESSISSSNSSNQNQVTDYFSSSKTSIIPKKIKDRVKIARVEFIALDSRPFETVSGEGFMKLAQSLFDAGKYFSPTSTVNLKDSIPSPVTVSRNVEDLYKKKQSELAKLCINIMYYCIICDFWTERYTA
;
A
#
# COMPACT_ATOMS: atom_id res chain seq x y z
N ILE A 1 -24.17 45.29 23.68
CA ILE A 1 -22.87 45.98 23.91
C ILE A 1 -22.59 45.82 25.40
N ILE A 2 -21.46 45.20 25.77
CA ILE A 2 -21.16 44.91 27.17
C ILE A 2 -20.20 46.00 27.69
N TYR A 3 -20.59 46.63 28.79
CA TYR A 3 -19.77 47.59 29.52
C TYR A 3 -19.33 46.92 30.83
N VAL A 4 -18.02 46.90 31.09
CA VAL A 4 -17.45 46.48 32.37
C VAL A 4 -16.68 47.67 32.91
N ASP A 5 -17.01 48.12 34.12
CA ASP A 5 -16.42 49.29 34.78
C ASP A 5 -16.47 50.57 33.93
N GLY A 6 -17.60 50.79 33.24
CA GLY A 6 -17.82 51.98 32.40
C GLY A 6 -17.01 52.00 31.10
N LYS A 7 -16.18 50.99 30.83
CA LYS A 7 -15.43 50.86 29.57
C LYS A 7 -16.10 49.86 28.64
N LYS A 8 -16.24 50.24 27.38
CA LYS A 8 -16.77 49.37 26.32
C LYS A 8 -15.78 48.24 26.06
N GLN A 9 -16.22 47.00 26.25
CA GLN A 9 -15.40 45.83 25.96
C GLN A 9 -15.74 45.29 24.58
N GLU A 10 -14.71 45.07 23.76
CA GLU A 10 -14.84 44.48 22.42
C GLU A 10 -14.60 42.96 22.43
N ILE A 11 -14.57 42.36 23.61
CA ILE A 11 -14.39 40.92 23.80
C ILE A 11 -15.52 40.36 24.67
N VAL A 12 -15.95 39.15 24.35
CA VAL A 12 -17.00 38.41 25.04
C VAL A 12 -16.54 36.97 25.23
N SER A 13 -16.93 36.33 26.34
CA SER A 13 -16.60 34.93 26.60
C SER A 13 -17.86 34.08 26.54
N CYS A 14 -17.76 32.90 25.91
CA CYS A 14 -18.83 31.92 25.96
C CYS A 14 -18.85 31.24 27.33
N ASP A 15 -19.98 31.25 28.02
CA ASP A 15 -20.06 30.66 29.37
C ASP A 15 -19.89 29.13 29.36
N LYS A 16 -20.23 28.45 28.25
CA LYS A 16 -20.22 26.99 28.11
C LYS A 16 -18.83 26.39 27.86
N CYS A 17 -18.04 27.01 26.98
CA CYS A 17 -16.71 26.51 26.60
C CYS A 17 -15.56 27.46 26.98
N LYS A 18 -15.90 28.58 27.65
CA LYS A 18 -14.97 29.64 28.07
C LYS A 18 -14.11 30.25 26.94
N GLN A 19 -14.48 30.02 25.68
CA GLN A 19 -13.79 30.59 24.53
C GLN A 19 -14.05 32.09 24.44
N LEU A 20 -12.96 32.87 24.36
CA LEU A 20 -13.00 34.32 24.14
C LEU A 20 -13.22 34.64 22.66
N MET A 21 -14.09 35.62 22.40
CA MET A 21 -14.47 36.07 21.06
C MET A 21 -14.45 37.59 20.98
N ALA A 22 -14.05 38.13 19.82
CA ALA A 22 -14.14 39.56 19.57
C ALA A 22 -15.56 39.94 19.08
N TYR A 23 -16.16 40.94 19.71
CA TYR A 23 -17.40 41.58 19.29
C TYR A 23 -17.09 42.80 18.42
N ARG A 24 -17.54 42.77 17.17
CA ARG A 24 -17.46 43.90 16.24
C ARG A 24 -18.86 44.41 15.95
N ALA A 25 -19.08 45.71 16.09
CA ALA A 25 -20.40 46.32 15.86
C ALA A 25 -20.94 46.06 14.45
N ARG A 26 -20.06 45.96 13.45
CA ARG A 26 -20.40 45.66 12.05
C ARG A 26 -20.99 44.27 11.86
N ASP A 27 -20.49 43.28 12.60
CA ASP A 27 -20.85 41.88 12.43
C ASP A 27 -22.01 41.45 13.36
N GLY A 28 -22.46 42.35 14.23
CA GLY A 28 -23.55 42.13 15.17
C GLY A 28 -23.30 40.93 16.09
N THR A 29 -24.31 40.08 16.27
CA THR A 29 -24.23 38.84 17.06
C THR A 29 -23.95 37.60 16.20
N ASN A 30 -23.62 37.75 14.91
CA ASN A 30 -23.46 36.63 13.98
C ASN A 30 -22.29 35.71 14.36
N SER A 31 -21.19 36.27 14.86
CA SER A 31 -20.05 35.50 15.36
C SER A 31 -20.45 34.62 16.55
N LEU A 32 -21.19 35.18 17.51
CA LEU A 32 -21.73 34.45 18.66
C LEU A 32 -22.76 33.39 18.21
N ALA A 33 -23.65 33.72 17.27
CA ALA A 33 -24.65 32.79 16.75
C ALA A 33 -24.01 31.60 16.03
N ARG A 34 -22.93 31.83 15.27
CA ARG A 34 -22.13 30.76 14.65
C ARG A 34 -21.46 29.90 15.71
N HIS A 35 -20.88 30.53 16.73
CA HIS A 35 -20.25 29.83 17.84
C HIS A 35 -21.25 28.93 18.59
N ILE A 36 -22.46 29.41 18.89
CA ILE A 36 -23.50 28.60 19.57
C ILE A 36 -23.78 27.28 18.84
N ARG A 37 -23.74 27.27 17.49
CA ARG A 37 -23.97 26.06 16.68
C ARG A 37 -22.83 25.04 16.77
N SER A 38 -21.61 25.49 17.07
CA SER A 38 -20.42 24.64 17.17
C SER A 38 -19.89 24.49 18.59
N CYS A 39 -20.50 25.17 19.56
CA CYS A 39 -20.09 25.17 20.96
C CYS A 39 -20.41 23.80 21.57
N LYS A 40 -19.41 22.92 21.61
CA LYS A 40 -19.48 21.65 22.30
C LYS A 40 -19.30 21.92 23.79
N ASN A 41 -20.26 21.52 24.63
CA ASN A 41 -20.03 21.44 26.06
C ASN A 41 -18.84 20.51 26.28
N GLU A 42 -17.81 20.95 27.01
CA GLU A 42 -16.73 20.04 27.44
C GLU A 42 -17.18 19.00 28.48
N SER A 43 -18.49 18.92 28.75
CA SER A 43 -19.10 18.04 29.75
C SER A 43 -20.24 17.21 29.18
N SER A 44 -19.97 16.39 28.16
CA SER A 44 -20.78 15.19 27.91
C SER A 44 -20.15 14.28 26.88
N ILE A 45 -19.76 13.10 27.36
CA ILE A 45 -19.51 11.87 26.63
C ILE A 45 -20.47 11.75 25.43
N SER A 46 -19.89 11.58 24.25
CA SER A 46 -20.55 11.53 22.96
C SER A 46 -21.59 10.40 22.88
N SER A 47 -22.86 10.76 22.98
CA SER A 47 -23.98 9.97 22.45
C SER A 47 -24.46 10.58 21.14
N SER A 48 -24.31 9.77 20.08
CA SER A 48 -24.84 9.79 18.72
C SER A 48 -25.86 10.86 18.28
N ASN A 49 -25.58 11.46 17.12
CA ASN A 49 -26.48 11.73 15.96
C ASN A 49 -26.46 13.17 15.42
N SER A 50 -25.55 13.45 14.48
CA SER A 50 -25.85 14.12 13.20
C SER A 50 -24.66 14.01 12.26
N SER A 51 -24.82 13.25 11.17
CA SER A 51 -24.19 13.38 9.85
C SER A 51 -23.07 14.42 9.66
N ASN A 52 -21.93 14.25 10.32
CA ASN A 52 -20.67 14.87 9.94
C ASN A 52 -19.70 13.73 9.63
N GLN A 53 -19.82 13.19 8.42
CA GLN A 53 -18.75 12.38 7.87
C GLN A 53 -17.50 13.26 7.86
N ASN A 54 -16.46 12.85 8.59
CA ASN A 54 -15.15 13.49 8.48
C ASN A 54 -14.79 13.49 6.99
N GLN A 55 -14.60 14.67 6.40
CA GLN A 55 -14.09 14.73 5.03
C GLN A 55 -12.71 14.07 5.04
N VAL A 56 -12.55 13.07 4.18
CA VAL A 56 -11.24 12.47 3.91
C VAL A 56 -10.43 13.53 3.17
N THR A 57 -9.71 14.37 3.92
CA THR A 57 -8.76 15.34 3.35
C THR A 57 -7.44 14.68 2.97
N ASP A 58 -7.14 13.55 3.60
CA ASP A 58 -5.95 12.76 3.34
C ASP A 58 -6.33 11.52 2.54
N TYR A 59 -6.24 11.63 1.22
CA TYR A 59 -6.07 10.46 0.38
C TYR A 59 -4.75 9.80 0.78
N PHE A 60 -4.75 8.47 0.90
CA PHE A 60 -3.53 7.69 1.02
C PHE A 60 -2.59 8.13 -0.13
N SER A 61 -1.65 8.99 0.20
CA SER A 61 -0.62 9.42 -0.73
C SER A 61 0.23 8.19 -0.92
N SER A 62 -0.13 7.40 -1.95
CA SER A 62 0.73 6.33 -2.45
C SER A 62 2.11 6.96 -2.55
N SER A 63 3.01 6.49 -1.69
CA SER A 63 4.40 6.91 -1.65
C SER A 63 5.02 6.44 -2.96
N LYS A 64 4.75 7.16 -4.04
CA LYS A 64 5.33 6.94 -5.36
C LYS A 64 6.78 7.40 -5.26
N THR A 65 7.60 6.54 -4.67
CA THR A 65 9.05 6.71 -4.62
C THR A 65 9.69 6.64 -6.00
N SER A 66 8.97 6.15 -7.02
CA SER A 66 9.44 6.11 -8.40
C SER A 66 8.48 6.81 -9.37
N ILE A 67 9.01 7.81 -10.08
CA ILE A 67 8.35 8.46 -11.21
C ILE A 67 8.51 7.54 -12.43
N ILE A 68 7.74 6.45 -12.48
CA ILE A 68 7.66 5.61 -13.69
C ILE A 68 6.66 6.27 -14.66
N PRO A 69 7.08 6.65 -15.89
CA PRO A 69 6.20 7.24 -16.89
C PRO A 69 4.96 6.37 -17.16
N LYS A 70 3.80 7.01 -17.32
CA LYS A 70 2.52 6.32 -17.57
C LYS A 70 2.60 5.36 -18.77
N LYS A 71 3.25 5.80 -19.86
CA LYS A 71 3.47 4.98 -21.06
C LYS A 71 4.18 3.66 -20.76
N ILE A 72 5.13 3.64 -19.83
CA ILE A 72 5.84 2.41 -19.43
C ILE A 72 4.91 1.51 -18.62
N LYS A 73 4.15 2.09 -17.68
CA LYS A 73 3.17 1.32 -16.89
C LYS A 73 2.13 0.64 -17.77
N ASP A 74 1.60 1.36 -18.76
CA ASP A 74 0.60 0.83 -19.69
C ASP A 74 1.18 -0.31 -20.54
N ARG A 75 2.42 -0.18 -21.03
CA ARG A 75 3.12 -1.25 -21.74
C ARG A 75 3.32 -2.51 -20.89
N VAL A 76 3.79 -2.35 -19.65
CA VAL A 76 3.97 -3.48 -18.73
C VAL A 76 2.64 -4.15 -18.39
N LYS A 77 1.57 -3.36 -18.25
CA LYS A 77 0.22 -3.89 -18.03
C LYS A 77 -0.22 -4.78 -19.19
N ILE A 78 -0.08 -4.30 -20.43
CA ILE A 78 -0.45 -5.08 -21.64
C ILE A 78 0.37 -6.37 -21.71
N ALA A 79 1.69 -6.27 -21.55
CA ALA A 79 2.59 -7.43 -21.60
C ALA A 79 2.25 -8.51 -20.55
N ARG A 80 1.79 -8.11 -19.35
CA ARG A 80 1.32 -9.06 -18.32
C ARG A 80 0.05 -9.79 -18.74
N VAL A 81 -0.89 -9.08 -19.35
CA VAL A 81 -2.14 -9.68 -19.84
C VAL A 81 -1.84 -10.67 -20.96
N GLU A 82 -0.98 -10.29 -21.90
CA GLU A 82 -0.54 -11.16 -22.99
C GLU A 82 0.19 -12.40 -22.47
N PHE A 83 1.11 -12.25 -21.53
CA PHE A 83 1.80 -13.39 -20.90
C PHE A 83 0.82 -14.40 -20.29
N ILE A 84 -0.15 -13.92 -19.52
CA ILE A 84 -1.17 -14.79 -18.91
C ILE A 84 -2.00 -15.51 -19.99
N ALA A 85 -2.45 -14.77 -21.01
CA ALA A 85 -3.31 -15.32 -22.04
C ALA A 85 -2.59 -16.31 -22.96
N LEU A 86 -1.37 -15.98 -23.42
CA LEU A 86 -0.60 -16.81 -24.34
C LEU A 86 -0.08 -18.09 -23.67
N ASP A 87 0.37 -18.00 -22.42
CA ASP A 87 0.96 -19.12 -21.70
C ASP A 87 -0.07 -19.87 -20.83
N SER A 88 -1.35 -19.48 -20.89
CA SER A 88 -2.45 -20.04 -20.10
C SER A 88 -2.12 -20.13 -18.60
N ARG A 89 -1.56 -19.06 -18.03
CA ARG A 89 -1.14 -19.02 -16.62
C ARG A 89 -2.24 -18.47 -15.71
N PRO A 90 -2.33 -18.92 -14.45
CA PRO A 90 -3.22 -18.30 -13.46
C PRO A 90 -2.86 -16.82 -13.23
N PHE A 91 -3.85 -15.99 -12.92
CA PHE A 91 -3.65 -14.54 -12.68
C PHE A 91 -2.71 -14.27 -11.50
N GLU A 92 -2.69 -15.17 -10.52
CA GLU A 92 -1.84 -15.12 -9.34
C GLU A 92 -0.35 -15.18 -9.72
N THR A 93 0.00 -15.80 -10.85
CA THR A 93 1.38 -15.95 -11.31
C THR A 93 2.13 -14.61 -11.37
N VAL A 94 1.50 -13.55 -11.87
CA VAL A 94 2.14 -12.23 -12.01
C VAL A 94 2.22 -11.43 -10.71
N SER A 95 1.60 -11.93 -9.64
CA SER A 95 1.70 -11.39 -8.28
C SER A 95 2.70 -12.14 -7.41
N GLY A 96 3.16 -13.33 -7.85
CA GLY A 96 4.08 -14.17 -7.10
C GLY A 96 5.46 -13.52 -6.90
N GLU A 97 6.05 -13.75 -5.73
CA GLU A 97 7.37 -13.19 -5.38
C GLU A 97 8.46 -13.60 -6.37
N GLY A 98 8.44 -14.85 -6.84
CA GLY A 98 9.39 -15.36 -7.84
C GLY A 98 9.31 -14.60 -9.17
N PHE A 99 8.10 -14.33 -9.65
CA PHE A 99 7.90 -13.53 -10.86
C PHE A 99 8.39 -12.10 -10.67
N MET A 100 8.10 -11.48 -9.53
CA MET A 100 8.55 -10.12 -9.22
C MET A 100 10.08 -10.01 -9.17
N LYS A 101 10.77 -10.99 -8.57
CA LYS A 101 12.24 -11.07 -8.56
C LYS A 101 12.80 -11.21 -9.97
N LEU A 102 12.24 -12.10 -10.79
CA LEU A 102 12.65 -12.27 -12.18
C LEU A 102 12.46 -10.98 -12.98
N ALA A 103 11.29 -10.34 -12.87
CA ALA A 103 11.00 -9.09 -13.57
C ALA A 103 11.98 -7.98 -13.16
N GLN A 104 12.30 -7.86 -11.87
CA GLN A 104 13.28 -6.89 -11.37
C GLN A 104 14.66 -7.16 -11.98
N SER A 105 15.14 -8.41 -12.00
CA SER A 105 16.42 -8.77 -12.62
C SER A 105 16.46 -8.44 -14.11
N LEU A 106 15.36 -8.63 -14.85
CA LEU A 106 15.26 -8.25 -16.26
C LEU A 106 15.32 -6.72 -16.46
N PHE A 107 14.65 -5.95 -15.60
CA PHE A 107 14.74 -4.48 -15.64
C PHE A 107 16.14 -3.97 -15.33
N ASP A 108 16.82 -4.59 -14.36
CA ASP A 108 18.18 -4.22 -13.99
C ASP A 108 19.18 -4.61 -15.09
N ALA A 109 19.04 -5.79 -15.70
CA ALA A 109 19.79 -6.17 -16.89
C ALA A 109 19.56 -5.19 -18.05
N GLY A 110 18.31 -4.71 -18.19
CA GLY A 110 17.89 -3.65 -19.12
C GLY A 110 18.79 -2.42 -19.14
N LYS A 111 19.36 -2.04 -18.01
CA LYS A 111 20.22 -0.84 -17.87
C LYS A 111 21.55 -0.96 -18.62
N TYR A 112 22.02 -2.17 -18.88
CA TYR A 112 23.29 -2.44 -19.52
C TYR A 112 23.19 -2.56 -21.04
N PHE A 113 21.98 -2.61 -21.60
CA PHE A 113 21.76 -2.66 -23.04
C PHE A 113 21.67 -1.26 -23.63
N SER A 114 22.31 -1.04 -24.78
CA SER A 114 22.18 0.22 -25.52
C SER A 114 20.75 0.36 -26.04
N PRO A 115 20.16 1.58 -26.04
CA PRO A 115 18.83 1.84 -26.60
C PRO A 115 18.70 1.48 -28.09
N THR A 116 19.83 1.39 -28.81
CA THR A 116 19.90 1.07 -30.24
C THR A 116 20.19 -0.41 -30.51
N SER A 117 20.51 -1.19 -29.48
CA SER A 117 20.81 -2.61 -29.62
C SER A 117 19.56 -3.46 -29.50
N THR A 118 19.27 -4.24 -30.54
CA THR A 118 18.22 -5.24 -30.50
C THR A 118 18.72 -6.43 -29.68
N VAL A 119 18.23 -6.57 -28.45
CA VAL A 119 18.54 -7.74 -27.61
C VAL A 119 17.72 -8.92 -28.10
N ASN A 120 18.39 -9.98 -28.55
CA ASN A 120 17.72 -11.24 -28.83
C ASN A 120 17.47 -11.98 -27.50
N LEU A 121 16.21 -12.02 -27.07
CA LEU A 121 15.81 -12.67 -25.82
C LEU A 121 16.11 -14.17 -25.82
N LYS A 122 16.21 -14.83 -26.98
CA LYS A 122 16.57 -16.26 -27.07
C LYS A 122 18.00 -16.54 -26.59
N ASP A 123 18.88 -15.55 -26.72
CA ASP A 123 20.28 -15.69 -26.31
C ASP A 123 20.46 -15.33 -24.83
N SER A 124 19.57 -14.50 -24.29
CA SER A 124 19.63 -14.05 -22.89
C SER A 124 18.82 -14.91 -21.93
N ILE A 125 17.75 -15.55 -22.38
CA ILE A 125 16.88 -16.37 -21.54
C ILE A 125 17.30 -17.84 -21.68
N PRO A 126 17.68 -18.52 -20.59
CA PRO A 126 18.13 -19.89 -20.65
C PRO A 126 17.01 -20.84 -21.09
N SER A 127 17.39 -21.93 -21.75
CA SER A 127 16.45 -22.99 -22.12
C SER A 127 15.81 -23.65 -20.88
N PRO A 128 14.62 -24.27 -21.02
CA PRO A 128 14.00 -25.01 -19.91
C PRO A 128 14.90 -26.08 -19.31
N VAL A 129 15.73 -26.74 -20.12
CA VAL A 129 16.71 -27.75 -19.67
C VAL A 129 17.76 -27.13 -18.77
N THR A 130 18.29 -25.97 -19.16
CA THR A 130 19.26 -25.22 -18.36
C THR A 130 18.65 -24.79 -17.03
N VAL A 131 17.41 -24.29 -17.04
CA VAL A 131 16.69 -23.93 -15.81
C VAL A 131 16.50 -25.15 -14.91
N SER A 132 16.10 -26.30 -15.47
CA SER A 132 15.91 -27.54 -14.71
C SER A 132 17.19 -27.99 -13.99
N ARG A 133 18.34 -27.94 -14.68
CA ARG A 133 19.64 -28.26 -14.07
C ARG A 133 19.99 -27.28 -12.94
N ASN A 134 19.81 -25.99 -13.18
CA ASN A 134 20.11 -24.96 -12.18
C ASN A 134 19.20 -25.07 -10.94
N VAL A 135 17.94 -25.51 -11.10
CA VAL A 135 17.02 -25.78 -9.99
C VAL A 135 17.54 -26.95 -9.14
N GLU A 136 18.05 -28.01 -9.77
CA GLU A 136 18.64 -29.15 -9.06
C GLU A 136 19.88 -28.73 -8.24
N ASP A 137 20.74 -27.90 -8.82
CA ASP A 137 21.92 -27.37 -8.11
C ASP A 137 21.52 -26.46 -6.94
N LEU A 138 20.52 -25.60 -7.15
CA LEU A 138 19.96 -24.76 -6.09
C LEU A 138 19.36 -25.61 -4.96
N TYR A 139 18.63 -26.67 -5.31
CA TYR A 139 18.07 -27.61 -4.35
C TYR A 139 19.17 -28.27 -3.52
N LYS A 140 20.21 -28.83 -4.15
CA LYS A 140 21.34 -29.48 -3.46
C LYS A 140 22.04 -28.51 -2.50
N LYS A 141 22.23 -27.26 -2.94
CA LYS A 141 22.79 -26.20 -2.09
C LYS A 141 21.92 -25.96 -0.86
N LYS A 142 20.61 -25.74 -1.04
CA LYS A 142 19.67 -25.51 0.08
C LYS A 142 19.52 -26.70 0.99
N GLN A 143 19.52 -27.92 0.45
CA GLN A 143 19.52 -29.15 1.22
C GLN A 143 20.76 -29.24 2.12
N SER A 144 21.95 -28.92 1.59
CA SER A 144 23.19 -28.92 2.38
C SER A 144 23.21 -27.84 3.49
N GLU A 145 22.61 -26.68 3.24
CA GLU A 145 22.45 -25.61 4.24
C GLU A 145 21.51 -26.05 5.36
N LEU A 146 20.37 -26.67 5.02
CA LEU A 146 19.39 -27.19 5.98
C LEU A 146 19.93 -28.38 6.78
N ALA A 147 20.65 -29.31 6.13
CA ALA A 147 21.22 -30.47 6.80
C ALA A 147 22.12 -30.06 7.98
N LYS A 148 22.91 -28.98 7.81
CA LYS A 148 23.75 -28.42 8.89
C LYS A 148 22.94 -27.94 10.09
N LEU A 149 21.76 -27.36 9.84
CA LEU A 149 20.86 -26.88 10.90
C LEU A 149 20.16 -28.06 11.58
N CYS A 150 19.81 -29.10 10.83
CA CYS A 150 19.07 -30.25 11.34
C CYS A 150 19.90 -31.18 12.24
N ILE A 151 21.25 -31.17 12.15
CA ILE A 151 22.13 -32.03 12.97
C ILE A 151 21.89 -31.84 14.48
N ASN A 152 21.53 -30.62 14.91
CA ASN A 152 21.35 -30.30 16.33
C ASN A 152 19.88 -30.25 16.76
N ILE A 153 18.94 -30.72 15.93
CA ILE A 153 17.52 -30.72 16.27
C ILE A 153 17.21 -31.99 17.08
N MET A 154 16.97 -31.81 18.38
CA MET A 154 16.68 -32.91 19.31
C MET A 154 15.27 -33.50 19.13
N TYR A 155 14.31 -32.67 18.70
CA TYR A 155 12.92 -33.07 18.47
C TYR A 155 12.44 -32.56 17.12
N TYR A 156 11.89 -33.44 16.31
CA TYR A 156 11.29 -33.11 15.04
C TYR A 156 9.96 -33.82 14.88
N CYS A 157 9.07 -33.22 14.08
CA CYS A 157 7.81 -33.82 13.66
C CYS A 157 7.77 -33.81 12.14
N ILE A 158 7.41 -34.93 11.53
CA ILE A 158 7.23 -35.05 10.09
C ILE A 158 5.73 -35.19 9.85
N ILE A 159 5.16 -34.25 9.12
CA ILE A 159 3.78 -34.34 8.64
C ILE A 159 3.84 -34.93 7.24
N CYS A 160 3.27 -36.12 7.08
CA CYS A 160 3.14 -36.76 5.78
C CYS A 160 1.72 -36.48 5.27
N ASP A 161 1.64 -35.84 4.11
CA ASP A 161 0.37 -35.60 3.41
C ASP A 161 0.18 -36.66 2.32
N PHE A 162 -0.92 -37.40 2.38
CA PHE A 162 -1.27 -38.45 1.43
C PHE A 162 -2.69 -38.19 0.91
N TRP A 163 -2.83 -37.96 -0.38
CA TRP A 163 -4.12 -37.90 -1.06
C TRP A 163 -4.14 -38.82 -2.28
N THR A 164 -5.32 -39.31 -2.63
CA THR A 164 -5.53 -40.10 -3.83
C THR A 164 -6.17 -39.23 -4.90
N GLU A 165 -5.53 -39.09 -6.06
CA GLU A 165 -6.14 -38.46 -7.22
C GLU A 165 -6.86 -39.52 -8.06
N ARG A 166 -8.11 -39.24 -8.45
CA ARG A 166 -8.83 -40.09 -9.39
C ARG A 166 -8.27 -39.86 -10.78
N TYR A 167 -7.76 -40.90 -11.41
CA TYR A 167 -7.31 -40.85 -12.80
C TYR A 167 -8.52 -40.59 -13.71
N THR A 168 -8.65 -39.39 -14.24
CA THR A 168 -9.63 -39.07 -15.29
C THR A 168 -8.95 -39.29 -16.64
N ALA A 169 -9.34 -40.36 -17.33
CA ALA A 169 -8.98 -40.63 -18.72
C ALA A 169 -9.76 -39.73 -19.69
#